data_AF-A0A9P7BZQ3-F1
#
_entry.id   AF-A0A9P7BZQ3-F1
#
_cell.length_a   1.000
_cell.length_b   1.000
_cell.length_c   1.000
_cell.angle_alpha   90.00
_cell.angle_beta   90.00
_cell.angle_gamma   90.00
#
_symmetry.space_group_name_H-M   'P 1'
#
loop_
_entity.id
_entity.type
_entity.pdbx_description
1 polymer ?
#
loop_
_entity_poly.entity_id
_entity_poly.type
_entity_poly.pdbx_seq_one_letter_code
_entity_poly.pdbx_strand_id
1 'polypeptide(L)'
;MKALVEGGEVIEPLRDRILGRVAAVDIINPDTQETAIVAGTLLDEDLVDTIDRIGVDEVKVRTPLTCETRHGLCAHCYGRDLGRVHR
;
A
#
# COMPACT_ATOMS: atom_id res chain seq x y z
N MET A 1 5.72 5.25 0.79
CA MET A 1 4.80 5.87 -0.19
C MET A 1 3.90 6.82 0.58
N LYS A 2 3.73 8.03 0.07
CA LYS A 2 2.99 9.14 0.72
C LYS A 2 1.93 9.66 -0.23
N ALA A 3 0.98 10.44 0.27
CA ALA A 3 0.12 11.26 -0.60
C ALA A 3 0.97 12.13 -1.54
N LEU A 4 0.48 12.36 -2.76
CA LEU A 4 1.07 13.32 -3.69
C LEU A 4 0.53 14.71 -3.36
N VAL A 5 1.43 15.62 -2.98
CA VAL A 5 1.09 17.01 -2.63
C VAL A 5 1.87 17.93 -3.55
N GLU A 6 1.16 18.82 -4.25
CA GLU A 6 1.74 19.84 -5.12
C GLU A 6 1.14 21.20 -4.75
N GLY A 7 1.99 22.21 -4.53
CA GLY A 7 1.51 23.56 -4.19
C GLY A 7 0.72 23.67 -2.87
N GLY A 8 0.78 22.66 -2.00
CA GLY A 8 0.00 22.59 -0.75
C GLY A 8 -1.37 21.95 -0.90
N GLU A 9 -1.73 21.51 -2.11
CA GLU A 9 -2.95 20.75 -2.40
C GLU A 9 -2.62 19.26 -2.54
N VAL A 10 -3.50 18.40 -2.01
CA VAL A 10 -3.38 16.95 -2.18
C VAL A 10 -3.94 16.58 -3.55
N ILE A 11 -3.06 16.23 -4.47
CA ILE A 11 -3.41 15.82 -5.83
C ILE A 11 -3.87 14.36 -5.87
N GLU A 12 -3.19 13.50 -5.11
CA GLU A 12 -3.53 12.08 -5.02
C GLU A 12 -3.38 11.61 -3.57
N PRO A 13 -4.46 11.16 -2.91
CA PRO A 13 -4.40 10.75 -1.52
C PRO A 13 -3.64 9.43 -1.37
N LEU A 14 -3.13 9.15 -0.17
CA LEU A 14 -2.36 7.94 0.09
C LEU A 14 -3.16 6.67 -0.27
N ARG A 15 -4.45 6.61 0.09
CA ARG A 15 -5.36 5.49 -0.19
C ARG A 15 -5.33 5.03 -1.64
N ASP A 16 -5.41 5.98 -2.58
CA ASP A 16 -5.50 5.68 -4.01
C ASP A 16 -4.15 5.16 -4.55
N ARG A 17 -3.04 5.64 -3.98
CA ARG A 17 -1.69 5.25 -4.38
C ARG A 17 -1.30 3.84 -3.93
N ILE A 18 -1.83 3.39 -2.78
CA ILE A 18 -1.47 2.11 -2.16
C ILE A 18 -2.50 1.01 -2.43
N LEU A 19 -3.70 1.33 -2.90
CA LEU A 19 -4.71 0.35 -3.26
C LEU A 19 -4.16 -0.65 -4.28
N GLY A 20 -4.33 -1.94 -4.00
CA GLY A 20 -3.83 -3.04 -4.80
C GLY A 20 -2.32 -3.27 -4.70
N ARG A 21 -1.60 -2.58 -3.81
CA ARG A 21 -0.19 -2.87 -3.50
C ARG A 21 -0.06 -3.85 -2.35
N VAL A 22 1.13 -4.39 -2.17
CA VAL A 22 1.46 -5.29 -1.04
C VAL A 22 2.31 -4.56 -0.02
N ALA A 23 1.97 -4.67 1.27
CA ALA A 23 2.77 -4.13 2.37
C ALA A 23 4.17 -4.76 2.37
N ALA A 24 5.23 -3.94 2.35
CA ALA A 24 6.61 -4.43 2.40
C ALA A 24 7.09 -4.73 3.82
N VAL A 25 6.52 -4.04 4.81
CA VAL A 25 6.76 -4.23 6.24
C VAL A 25 5.42 -4.12 6.98
N ASP A 26 5.41 -4.51 8.25
CA ASP A 26 4.25 -4.33 9.12
C ASP A 26 3.86 -2.85 9.19
N ILE A 27 2.56 -2.60 9.05
CA ILE A 27 1.95 -1.28 9.25
C ILE A 27 1.50 -1.23 10.70
N ILE A 28 2.05 -0.27 11.44
CA ILE A 28 1.82 -0.10 12.87
C ILE A 28 0.76 0.97 13.08
N ASN A 29 -0.20 0.72 13.96
CA ASN A 29 -1.14 1.73 14.40
C ASN A 29 -0.39 2.78 15.25
N PRO A 30 -0.36 4.06 14.86
CA PRO A 30 0.40 5.07 15.59
C PRO A 30 -0.13 5.30 17.02
N ASP A 31 -1.42 5.09 17.26
CA ASP A 31 -2.05 5.30 18.56
C ASP A 31 -1.77 4.14 19.54
N THR A 32 -1.86 2.89 19.06
CA THR A 32 -1.74 1.71 19.92
C THR A 32 -0.35 1.09 19.91
N GLN A 33 0.49 1.42 18.92
CA GLN A 33 1.79 0.78 18.65
C GLN A 33 1.71 -0.72 18.32
N GLU A 34 0.50 -1.23 18.06
CA GLU A 34 0.29 -2.61 17.64
C GLU A 34 0.34 -2.74 16.11
N THR A 35 0.69 -3.93 15.62
CA THR A 35 0.63 -4.23 14.18
C THR A 35 -0.82 -4.23 13.71
N ALA A 36 -1.18 -3.26 12.87
CA ALA A 36 -2.50 -3.16 12.24
C ALA A 36 -2.61 -4.09 11.02
N ILE A 37 -1.56 -4.13 10.20
CA ILE A 37 -1.50 -4.95 8.98
C ILE A 37 -0.11 -5.56 8.87
N VAL A 38 -0.05 -6.88 8.71
CA VAL A 38 1.23 -7.61 8.59
C VAL A 38 1.88 -7.42 7.21
N ALA A 39 3.20 -7.48 7.17
CA ALA A 39 3.98 -7.48 5.93
C ALA A 39 3.52 -8.60 4.99
N GLY A 40 3.53 -8.33 3.68
CA GLY A 40 3.13 -9.28 2.65
C GLY A 40 1.62 -9.29 2.34
N THR A 41 0.82 -8.53 3.09
CA THR A 41 -0.63 -8.39 2.85
C THR A 41 -0.91 -7.52 1.62
N LEU A 42 -1.81 -7.99 0.75
CA LEU A 42 -2.37 -7.18 -0.35
C LEU A 42 -3.36 -6.18 0.24
N LEU A 43 -3.19 -4.90 -0.09
CA LEU A 43 -4.02 -3.81 0.39
C LEU A 43 -5.25 -3.66 -0.51
N ASP A 44 -6.40 -4.10 -0.01
CA ASP A 44 -7.71 -3.92 -0.62
C ASP A 44 -8.42 -2.67 -0.06
N GLU A 45 -9.66 -2.45 -0.51
CA GLU A 45 -10.50 -1.32 -0.15
C GLU A 45 -10.68 -1.18 1.38
N ASP A 46 -10.97 -2.28 2.09
CA ASP A 46 -11.19 -2.25 3.53
C ASP A 46 -9.90 -1.96 4.32
N LEU A 47 -8.77 -2.48 3.84
CA LEU A 47 -7.46 -2.25 4.46
C LEU A 47 -6.96 -0.82 4.23
N VAL A 48 -7.14 -0.25 3.04
CA VAL A 48 -6.76 1.15 2.82
C VAL A 48 -7.62 2.13 3.62
N ASP A 49 -8.91 1.84 3.78
CA ASP A 49 -9.79 2.62 4.66
C ASP A 49 -9.37 2.50 6.13
N THR A 50 -8.89 1.31 6.54
CA THR A 50 -8.32 1.13 7.88
C THR A 50 -7.06 1.96 8.08
N ILE A 51 -6.15 1.98 7.10
CA ILE A 51 -4.91 2.78 7.12
C ILE A 51 -5.21 4.27 7.25
N ASP A 52 -6.21 4.76 6.50
CA ASP A 52 -6.62 6.17 6.53
C ASP A 52 -7.24 6.54 7.90
N ARG A 53 -8.10 5.67 8.43
CA ARG A 53 -8.74 5.87 9.74
C ARG A 53 -7.76 5.91 10.91
N ILE A 54 -6.69 5.12 10.86
CA ILE A 54 -5.64 5.14 11.90
C ILE A 54 -4.60 6.24 11.68
N GLY A 55 -4.76 7.11 10.67
CA GLY A 55 -3.91 8.28 10.46
C GLY A 55 -2.47 7.94 10.06
N VAL A 56 -2.25 6.88 9.29
CA VAL A 56 -0.92 6.54 8.79
C VAL A 56 -0.56 7.41 7.58
N ASP A 57 0.46 8.25 7.73
CA ASP A 57 0.91 9.19 6.68
C ASP A 57 1.79 8.54 5.60
N GLU A 58 2.43 7.41 5.91
CA GLU A 58 3.34 6.73 5.00
C GLU A 58 3.26 5.21 5.13
N VAL A 59 3.18 4.53 3.97
CA VAL A 59 3.22 3.07 3.87
C VAL A 59 4.37 2.62 2.99
N LYS A 60 5.20 1.69 3.47
CA LYS A 60 6.20 1.01 2.63
C LYS A 60 5.52 -0.15 1.90
N VAL A 61 5.49 -0.08 0.58
CA VAL A 61 4.90 -1.12 -0.28
C VAL A 61 5.96 -1.79 -1.14
N ARG A 62 5.67 -3.01 -1.58
CA ARG A 62 6.47 -3.71 -2.59
C ARG A 62 6.23 -3.05 -3.95
N THR A 63 7.29 -2.98 -4.76
CA THR A 63 7.24 -2.36 -6.09
C THR A 63 7.90 -3.25 -7.13
N PRO A 64 7.55 -3.10 -8.42
CA PRO A 64 8.27 -3.79 -9.49
C PRO A 64 9.74 -3.41 -9.58
N LEU A 65 10.10 -2.17 -9.24
CA LEU A 65 11.46 -1.64 -9.33
C LEU A 65 12.42 -2.29 -8.34
N THR A 66 11.90 -2.83 -7.24
CA THR A 66 12.70 -3.47 -6.17
C THR A 66 12.46 -4.98 -6.10
N CYS A 67 11.93 -5.58 -7.17
CA CYS A 67 11.68 -7.02 -7.22
C CYS A 67 12.98 -7.80 -7.46
N GLU A 68 13.26 -8.79 -6.60
CA GLU A 68 14.46 -9.64 -6.69
C GLU A 68 14.29 -10.86 -7.63
N THR A 69 13.13 -10.95 -8.32
CA THR A 69 12.90 -12.04 -9.28
C THR A 69 13.85 -11.92 -10.47
N ARG A 70 14.68 -12.95 -10.70
CA ARG A 70 15.70 -12.95 -11.76
C ARG A 70 15.14 -12.71 -13.16
N HIS A 71 14.00 -13.31 -13.48
CA HIS A 71 13.32 -13.18 -14.76
C HIS A 71 11.82 -12.96 -14.54
N GLY A 72 11.30 -11.84 -15.02
CA GLY A 72 9.91 -11.46 -14.82
C GLY A 72 9.68 -10.70 -13.51
N LEU A 73 8.47 -10.83 -12.97
CA LEU A 73 7.99 -10.08 -11.81
C LEU A 73 7.16 -11.01 -10.92
N CYS A 74 7.43 -11.03 -9.61
CA CYS A 74 6.60 -11.81 -8.69
C CYS A 74 5.24 -11.13 -8.45
N ALA A 75 4.23 -11.94 -8.11
CA ALA A 75 2.87 -11.46 -7.85
C ALA A 75 2.81 -10.38 -6.75
N HIS A 76 3.62 -10.51 -5.68
CA HIS A 76 3.64 -9.54 -4.59
C HIS A 76 4.22 -8.17 -5.00
N CYS A 77 5.19 -8.12 -5.91
CA CYS A 77 5.75 -6.86 -6.39
C CYS A 77 4.91 -6.23 -7.50
N TYR A 78 4.13 -7.04 -8.23
CA TYR A 78 3.12 -6.56 -9.18
C TYR A 78 1.94 -5.92 -8.45
N GLY A 79 1.34 -6.65 -7.51
CA GLY A 79 0.12 -6.26 -6.80
C GLY A 79 -1.14 -6.85 -7.44
N ARG A 80 -2.24 -6.10 -7.36
CA ARG A 80 -3.55 -6.47 -7.92
C ARG A 80 -3.58 -6.32 -9.44
N ASP A 81 -4.21 -7.27 -10.13
CA ASP A 81 -4.52 -7.14 -11.56
C ASP A 81 -5.71 -6.17 -11.73
N LEU A 82 -5.51 -5.13 -12.53
CA LEU A 82 -6.51 -4.08 -12.79
C LEU A 82 -7.41 -4.40 -13.99
N GLY A 83 -7.07 -5.42 -14.78
CA GLY A 83 -7.86 -5.87 -15.93
C GLY A 83 -9.00 -6.82 -15.56
N ARG A 84 -9.05 -7.27 -14.30
CA ARG A 84 -10.07 -8.19 -13.78
C ARG A 84 -10.72 -7.59 -12.55
N VAL A 85 -12.05 -7.60 -12.53
CA VAL A 85 -12.80 -7.19 -11.34
C VAL A 85 -12.71 -8.32 -10.32
N HIS A 86 -11.81 -8.17 -9.36
CA HIS A 86 -11.77 -8.99 -8.16
C HIS A 86 -12.81 -8.44 -7.19
N ARG A 87 -13.86 -9.23 -6.91
CA ARG A 87 -14.85 -8.97 -5.86
C ARG A 87 -14.35 -9.46 -4.52
#